data_AF-A0ABD1SZE2-F1
#
_entry.id   AF-A0ABD1SZE2-F1
#
_cell.length_a   1.000
_cell.length_b   1.000
_cell.length_c   1.000
_cell.angle_alpha   90.00
_cell.angle_beta   90.00
_cell.angle_gamma   90.00
#
_symmetry.space_group_name_H-M   'P 1'
#
loop_
_entity.id
_entity.type
_entity.pdbx_description
1 polymer ?
#
loop_
_entity_poly.entity_id
_entity_poly.type
_entity_poly.pdbx_seq_one_letter_code
_entity_poly.pdbx_strand_id
1 'polypeptide(L)'
;MRTIQKLVHTIGRKGYPRTAHDMKLKNPNIKWLRTKVWTHGHLRKNGKSINEAVSETLKKIEDCAQSISDTPAEESICDDAIARVLGPERRGRVRGLGFGATPSKVDA
;
A
#
# COMPACT_ATOMS: atom_id res chain seq x y z
N MET A 1 -9.93 24.32 1.68
CA MET A 1 -10.50 23.23 2.52
C MET A 1 -9.74 21.95 2.24
N ARG A 2 -9.36 21.17 3.27
CA ARG A 2 -8.79 19.83 3.06
C ARG A 2 -9.92 18.93 2.54
N THR A 3 -9.72 18.33 1.37
CA THR A 3 -10.64 17.33 0.82
C THR A 3 -10.78 16.19 1.83
N ILE A 4 -12.01 15.75 2.11
CA ILE A 4 -12.26 14.60 2.99
C ILE A 4 -11.50 13.40 2.41
N GLN A 5 -10.68 12.76 3.24
CA GLN A 5 -9.94 11.57 2.83
C GLN A 5 -10.93 10.42 2.60
N LYS A 6 -11.14 10.06 1.33
CA LYS A 6 -12.02 8.95 0.94
C LYS A 6 -11.45 7.58 1.37
N LEU A 7 -10.13 7.45 1.38
CA LEU A 7 -9.39 6.27 1.79
C LEU A 7 -8.80 6.48 3.19
N VAL A 8 -9.55 6.04 4.21
CA VAL A 8 -9.18 6.20 5.61
C VAL A 8 -8.24 5.06 6.02
N HIS A 9 -7.12 5.41 6.66
CA HIS A 9 -6.15 4.46 7.17
C HIS A 9 -6.39 4.13 8.67
N THR A 10 -5.97 2.94 9.10
CA THR A 10 -6.26 2.36 10.43
C THR A 10 -5.03 2.11 11.31
N ILE A 11 -3.82 2.28 10.77
CA ILE A 11 -2.55 1.98 11.48
C ILE A 11 -2.30 2.90 12.68
N GLY A 12 -3.03 4.01 12.79
CA GLY A 12 -2.83 5.01 13.84
C GLY A 12 -1.40 5.54 13.84
N ARG A 13 -0.81 5.69 15.04
CA ARG A 13 0.55 6.27 15.22
C ARG A 13 1.70 5.33 14.83
N LYS A 14 1.43 4.05 14.55
CA LYS A 14 2.49 3.07 14.24
C LYS A 14 3.15 3.35 12.88
N GLY A 15 2.37 3.82 11.91
CA GLY A 15 2.83 4.12 10.56
C GLY A 15 3.18 2.88 9.72
N TYR A 16 3.39 3.11 8.43
CA TYR A 16 3.74 2.06 7.48
C TYR A 16 5.10 1.40 7.73
N PRO A 17 6.20 2.14 8.04
CA PRO A 17 7.51 1.54 8.27
C PRO A 17 7.55 0.44 9.33
N ARG A 18 6.96 0.72 10.50
CA ARG A 18 6.94 -0.23 11.61
C ARG A 18 6.03 -1.42 11.31
N THR A 19 4.94 -1.17 10.59
CA THR A 19 4.07 -2.25 10.11
C THR A 19 4.79 -3.16 9.12
N ALA A 20 5.54 -2.59 8.18
CA ALA A 20 6.35 -3.33 7.22
C ALA A 20 7.44 -4.16 7.91
N HIS A 21 8.12 -3.58 8.90
CA HIS A 21 9.10 -4.27 9.72
C HIS A 21 8.51 -5.46 10.46
N ASP A 22 7.38 -5.28 11.15
CA ASP A 22 6.74 -6.37 11.89
C ASP A 22 6.20 -7.48 10.97
N MET A 23 5.76 -7.14 9.77
CA MET A 23 5.37 -8.12 8.76
C MET A 23 6.56 -8.94 8.26
N LYS A 24 7.71 -8.29 8.04
CA LYS A 24 8.97 -8.97 7.68
C LYS A 24 9.48 -9.88 8.80
N LEU A 25 9.39 -9.44 10.06
CA LEU A 25 9.78 -10.27 11.21
C LEU A 25 8.92 -11.53 11.32
N LYS A 26 7.62 -11.44 11.03
CA LYS A 26 6.73 -12.60 11.05
C LYS A 26 6.95 -13.52 9.85
N ASN A 27 7.12 -12.94 8.67
CA ASN A 27 7.28 -13.66 7.41
C ASN A 27 8.44 -13.02 6.60
N PRO A 28 9.66 -13.57 6.66
CA PRO A 28 10.82 -12.97 5.99
C PRO A 28 10.69 -13.00 4.46
N ASN A 29 10.06 -14.05 3.90
CA ASN A 29 9.85 -14.21 2.45
C ASN A 29 8.55 -13.57 1.96
N ILE A 30 8.10 -12.49 2.59
CA ILE A 30 6.85 -11.84 2.25
C ILE A 30 6.95 -11.10 0.90
N LYS A 31 6.30 -11.65 -0.12
CA LYS A 31 6.10 -10.98 -1.41
C LYS A 31 5.12 -9.83 -1.31
N TRP A 32 5.31 -8.82 -2.15
CA TRP A 32 4.43 -7.63 -2.27
C TRP A 32 4.28 -6.88 -0.94
N LEU A 33 5.40 -6.61 -0.25
CA LEU A 33 5.38 -6.00 1.09
C LEU A 33 4.61 -4.68 1.09
N ARG A 34 4.84 -3.80 0.11
CA ARG A 34 4.16 -2.49 0.05
C ARG A 34 2.64 -2.66 -0.06
N THR A 35 2.20 -3.53 -0.97
CA THR A 35 0.78 -3.88 -1.16
C THR A 35 0.17 -4.42 0.13
N LYS A 36 0.80 -5.40 0.78
CA LYS A 36 0.28 -5.98 2.02
C LYS A 36 0.23 -4.99 3.17
N VAL A 37 1.26 -4.16 3.30
CA VAL A 37 1.33 -3.09 4.31
C VAL A 37 0.24 -2.04 4.08
N TRP A 38 0.00 -1.67 2.82
CA TRP A 38 -1.07 -0.76 2.45
C TRP A 38 -2.45 -1.36 2.73
N THR A 39 -2.69 -2.61 2.33
CA THR A 39 -3.92 -3.35 2.59
C THR A 39 -4.21 -3.46 4.07
N HIS A 40 -3.24 -3.91 4.87
CA HIS A 40 -3.39 -3.96 6.33
C HIS A 40 -3.71 -2.59 6.92
N GLY A 41 -3.13 -1.52 6.34
CA GLY A 41 -3.39 -0.17 6.79
C GLY A 41 -4.74 0.40 6.47
N HIS A 42 -5.56 -0.28 5.67
CA HIS A 42 -6.91 0.12 5.33
C HIS A 42 -7.97 -0.87 5.83
N LEU A 43 -7.54 -1.92 6.53
CA LEU A 43 -8.39 -2.89 7.20
C LEU A 43 -8.50 -2.59 8.70
N ARG A 44 -9.67 -2.81 9.30
CA ARG A 44 -9.80 -2.86 10.78
C ARG A 44 -9.17 -4.13 11.34
N LYS A 45 -8.99 -4.17 12.66
CA LYS A 45 -8.57 -5.38 13.40
C LYS A 45 -9.48 -6.59 13.12
N ASN A 46 -10.76 -6.34 12.84
CA ASN A 46 -11.74 -7.38 12.52
C ASN A 46 -11.72 -7.79 11.04
N GLY A 47 -10.76 -7.31 10.24
CA GLY A 47 -10.67 -7.60 8.80
C GLY A 47 -11.68 -6.87 7.91
N LYS A 48 -12.56 -6.04 8.48
CA LYS A 48 -13.55 -5.26 7.70
C LYS A 48 -12.97 -3.92 7.23
N SER A 49 -13.31 -3.51 6.01
CA SER A 49 -13.06 -2.15 5.51
C SER A 49 -13.88 -1.12 6.31
N ILE A 50 -13.34 0.10 6.47
CA ILE A 50 -14.07 1.18 7.15
C ILE A 50 -15.18 1.74 6.26
N ASN A 51 -14.86 1.95 4.98
CA ASN A 51 -15.75 2.56 4.00
C ASN A 51 -15.90 1.65 2.79
N GLU A 52 -17.02 1.81 2.07
CA GLU A 52 -17.29 1.10 0.82
C GLU A 52 -16.23 1.41 -0.26
N ALA A 53 -15.84 2.69 -0.38
CA ALA A 53 -14.74 3.10 -1.27
C ALA A 53 -13.42 2.38 -0.97
N VAL A 54 -13.13 2.11 0.31
CA VAL A 54 -11.93 1.36 0.69
C VAL A 54 -12.05 -0.10 0.25
N SER A 55 -13.19 -0.75 0.47
CA SER A 55 -13.40 -2.12 -0.01
C SER A 55 -13.31 -2.25 -1.52
N GLU A 56 -13.86 -1.31 -2.29
CA GLU A 56 -13.75 -1.34 -3.75
C GLU A 56 -12.29 -1.21 -4.20
N THR A 57 -11.52 -0.31 -3.59
CA THR A 57 -10.11 -0.17 -3.92
C THR A 57 -9.30 -1.39 -3.53
N LEU A 58 -9.60 -2.03 -2.39
CA LEU A 58 -8.92 -3.24 -1.95
C LEU A 58 -9.17 -4.40 -2.90
N LYS A 59 -10.41 -4.62 -3.34
CA LYS A 59 -10.75 -5.63 -4.34
C LYS A 59 -9.95 -5.42 -5.64
N LYS A 60 -9.96 -4.19 -6.17
CA LYS A 60 -9.18 -3.85 -7.37
C LYS A 60 -7.68 -4.10 -7.21
N ILE A 61 -7.13 -3.83 -6.02
CA ILE A 61 -5.71 -4.07 -5.72
C ILE A 61 -5.41 -5.56 -5.63
N GLU A 62 -6.30 -6.35 -5.03
CA GLU A 62 -6.18 -7.80 -4.98
C GLU A 62 -6.25 -8.42 -6.38
N ASP A 63 -7.24 -8.01 -7.19
CA ASP A 63 -7.39 -8.44 -8.59
C ASP A 63 -6.14 -8.08 -9.41
N CYS A 64 -5.64 -6.85 -9.25
CA CYS A 64 -4.40 -6.42 -9.91
C CYS A 64 -3.20 -7.23 -9.41
N ALA A 65 -3.03 -7.43 -8.11
CA ALA A 65 -1.91 -8.19 -7.55
C ALA A 65 -1.90 -9.64 -8.05
N GLN A 66 -3.07 -10.24 -8.26
CA GLN A 66 -3.23 -11.58 -8.83
C GLN A 66 -2.86 -11.62 -10.31
N SER A 67 -3.15 -10.56 -11.07
CA SER A 67 -2.74 -10.44 -12.48
C SER A 67 -1.25 -10.13 -12.69
N ILE A 68 -0.59 -9.52 -11.69
CA ILE A 68 0.81 -9.06 -11.75
C ILE A 68 1.78 -10.18 -11.30
N SER A 69 1.28 -11.31 -10.80
CA SER A 69 2.08 -12.43 -10.25
C SER A 69 3.19 -12.96 -11.16
N ASP A 70 3.14 -12.66 -12.46
CA ASP A 70 4.09 -13.10 -13.48
C ASP A 70 5.14 -12.04 -13.89
N THR A 71 5.19 -10.88 -13.23
CA THR A 71 6.09 -9.78 -13.62
C THR A 71 7.06 -9.35 -12.51
N PRO A 72 8.28 -8.92 -12.84
CA PRO A 72 9.30 -8.46 -11.88
C PRO A 72 8.95 -7.13 -11.20
N ALA A 73 7.72 -6.63 -11.36
CA ALA A 73 7.19 -5.43 -10.72
C ALA A 73 7.00 -5.56 -9.20
N GLU A 74 7.43 -6.68 -8.58
CA GLU A 74 7.45 -6.89 -7.13
C GLU A 74 8.18 -5.77 -6.38
N GLU A 75 9.14 -5.10 -7.04
CA GLU A 75 9.98 -4.06 -6.46
C GLU A 75 9.78 -2.66 -7.08
N SER A 76 9.09 -2.57 -8.22
CA SER A 76 8.85 -1.27 -8.89
C SER A 76 7.72 -0.51 -8.21
N ILE A 77 8.03 0.65 -7.63
CA ILE A 77 7.06 1.53 -6.96
C ILE A 77 6.13 2.21 -7.98
N CYS A 78 6.58 2.36 -9.22
CA CYS A 78 5.81 2.97 -10.30
C CYS A 78 4.76 2.03 -10.90
N ASP A 79 5.00 0.71 -10.92
CA ASP A 79 4.16 -0.25 -11.67
C ASP A 79 3.47 -1.30 -10.81
N ASP A 80 3.55 -1.19 -9.49
CA ASP A 80 2.88 -2.15 -8.62
C ASP A 80 1.34 -2.01 -8.62
N ALA A 81 0.67 -2.97 -7.96
CA ALA A 81 -0.78 -3.01 -7.87
C ALA A 81 -1.40 -1.72 -7.29
N ILE A 82 -0.71 -1.06 -6.35
CA ILE A 82 -1.20 0.20 -5.75
C ILE A 82 -1.14 1.32 -6.79
N ALA A 83 -0.03 1.45 -7.52
CA ALA A 83 0.13 2.49 -8.53
C ALA A 83 -0.82 2.28 -9.72
N ARG A 84 -1.08 1.04 -10.13
CA ARG A 84 -2.05 0.75 -11.20
C ARG A 84 -3.50 1.09 -10.80
N VAL A 85 -3.89 0.81 -9.55
CA VAL A 85 -5.27 1.07 -9.10
C VAL A 85 -5.51 2.52 -8.69
N LEU A 86 -4.55 3.13 -7.97
CA LEU A 86 -4.70 4.47 -7.43
C LEU A 86 -4.00 5.55 -8.27
N GLY A 87 -3.47 5.17 -9.43
CA GLY A 87 -2.66 6.02 -10.31
C GLY A 87 -1.21 6.19 -9.82
N PRO A 88 -0.35 6.82 -10.63
CA PRO A 88 1.06 7.01 -10.32
C PRO A 88 1.27 7.80 -9.01
N GLU A 89 2.41 7.58 -8.35
CA GLU A 89 2.75 8.30 -7.14
C GLU A 89 2.90 9.80 -7.39
N ARG A 90 2.46 10.61 -6.43
CA ARG A 90 2.58 12.06 -6.52
C ARG A 90 3.97 12.52 -6.12
N ARG A 91 4.40 13.66 -6.67
CA ARG A 91 5.65 14.30 -6.27
C ARG A 91 5.67 14.53 -4.76
N GLY A 92 6.79 14.15 -4.12
CA GLY A 92 7.07 14.43 -2.71
C GLY A 92 6.71 13.33 -1.71
N ARG A 93 5.91 12.31 -2.06
CA ARG A 93 5.68 11.18 -1.14
C ARG A 93 5.21 9.91 -1.83
N VAL A 94 5.85 8.79 -1.49
CA VAL A 94 5.40 7.43 -1.86
C VAL A 94 4.39 6.90 -0.85
N ARG A 95 3.23 6.41 -1.32
CA ARG A 95 2.23 5.73 -0.47
C ARG A 95 2.78 4.42 0.09
N GLY A 96 2.45 4.09 1.34
CA GLY A 96 2.76 2.78 1.93
C GLY A 96 4.23 2.54 2.33
N LEU A 97 5.17 3.42 1.99
CA LEU A 97 6.59 3.25 2.33
C LEU A 97 6.98 3.96 3.64
N GLY A 98 6.59 5.23 3.80
CA GLY A 98 6.94 6.06 4.96
C GLY A 98 8.27 6.79 4.82
N PHE A 99 8.88 7.19 5.95
CA PHE A 99 10.19 7.89 6.03
C PHE A 99 10.37 9.19 5.21
N GLY A 100 9.28 9.76 4.67
CA GLY A 100 9.40 10.88 3.72
C GLY A 100 10.02 10.46 2.39
N ALA A 101 9.94 9.18 2.04
CA ALA A 101 10.43 8.67 0.77
C ALA A 101 9.71 9.34 -0.40
N THR A 102 10.48 9.84 -1.36
CA THR A 102 10.00 10.52 -2.57
C THR A 102 10.22 9.60 -3.77
N PRO A 103 9.31 9.56 -4.77
CA PRO A 103 9.46 8.69 -5.95
C PRO A 103 10.87 8.78 -6.58
N SER A 104 11.36 10.01 -6.78
CA SER A 104 12.71 10.31 -7.30
C SER A 104 13.90 9.73 -6.53
N LYS A 105 13.70 9.22 -5.31
CA LYS A 105 14.76 8.62 -4.48
C LYS A 105 14.64 7.10 -4.36
N VAL A 106 13.52 6.52 -4.81
CA VAL A 106 13.25 5.09 -4.68
C VAL A 106 13.15 4.41 -6.05
N ASP A 107 12.89 5.18 -7.12
CA ASP A 107 12.99 4.72 -8.51
C ASP A 107 14.46 4.76 -9.04
N ALA A 108 15.45 4.46 -8.19
CA ALA A 108 16.88 4.45 -8.53
C ALA A 108 17.43 3.03 -8.64
#